data_AF-A0A7X9FTA5-F1
#
_entry.id   AF-A0A7X9FTA5-F1
#
_cell.length_a   1.000
_cell.length_b   1.000
_cell.length_c   1.000
_cell.angle_alpha   90.00
_cell.angle_beta   90.00
_cell.angle_gamma   90.00
#
_symmetry.space_group_name_H-M   'P 1'
#
loop_
_entity.id
_entity.type
_entity.pdbx_description
1 polymer ?
#
loop_
_entity_poly.entity_id
_entity_poly.type
_entity_poly.pdbx_seq_one_letter_code
_entity_poly.pdbx_strand_id
1 'polypeptide(L)' 'MVLAVYSSHPHRRWNPLKECWVLVSPHRTARPWSGAVEEHDDQVRPAYDPNCYLCPGNSRKKGDKNPDYKDV' A
#
# COMPACT_ATOMS: atom_id res chain seq x y z
N MET A 1 14.49 -0.31 -38.65
CA MET A 1 14.42 -0.99 -37.34
C MET A 1 13.96 0.04 -36.32
N VAL A 2 12.66 0.12 -36.05
CA VAL A 2 12.14 1.05 -35.04
C VAL A 2 12.28 0.35 -33.69
N LEU A 3 13.15 0.87 -32.84
CA LEU A 3 13.18 0.48 -31.42
C LEU A 3 11.81 0.87 -30.85
N ALA A 4 10.96 -0.09 -30.57
CA ALA A 4 9.70 0.17 -29.89
C ALA A 4 10.02 0.73 -28.50
N VAL A 5 9.80 2.03 -28.32
CA VAL A 5 9.92 2.65 -27.01
C VAL A 5 8.78 2.10 -26.15
N TYR A 6 9.11 1.14 -25.31
CA TYR A 6 8.17 0.46 -24.40
C TYR A 6 7.39 1.44 -23.51
N SER A 7 7.94 2.63 -23.27
CA SER A 7 7.36 3.65 -22.41
C SER A 7 6.13 4.35 -23.00
N SER A 8 5.88 4.26 -24.31
CA SER A 8 4.78 4.98 -24.98
C SER A 8 3.71 4.07 -25.61
N HIS A 9 4.02 2.79 -25.84
CA HIS A 9 3.10 1.86 -26.52
C HIS A 9 2.50 0.85 -25.54
N PRO A 10 1.21 0.47 -25.70
CA PRO A 10 0.62 -0.63 -24.95
C PRO A 10 1.39 -1.94 -25.16
N HIS A 11 1.64 -2.67 -24.08
CA HIS A 11 2.39 -3.94 -24.13
C HIS A 11 2.00 -4.86 -22.98
N ARG A 12 2.45 -6.12 -23.00
CA ARG A 12 2.26 -7.06 -21.91
C ARG A 12 3.60 -7.46 -21.29
N ARG A 13 3.61 -7.70 -19.98
CA ARG A 13 4.76 -8.26 -19.25
C ARG A 13 4.35 -9.54 -18.54
N TRP A 14 5.17 -10.57 -18.59
CA TRP A 14 4.92 -11.84 -17.91
C TRP A 14 5.29 -11.73 -16.43
N ASN A 15 4.39 -12.20 -15.56
CA ASN A 15 4.64 -12.40 -14.13
C ASN A 15 4.89 -13.90 -13.89
N PRO A 16 6.14 -14.33 -13.67
CA PRO A 16 6.47 -15.74 -13.48
C PRO A 16 6.00 -16.31 -12.14
N LEU A 17 5.82 -15.48 -11.10
CA LEU A 17 5.34 -15.95 -9.80
C LEU A 17 3.85 -16.31 -9.81
N LYS A 18 3.09 -15.70 -10.73
CA LYS A 18 1.65 -15.91 -10.88
C LYS A 18 1.26 -16.56 -12.20
N GLU A 19 2.26 -16.93 -13.00
CA GLU A 19 2.11 -17.48 -14.34
C GLU A 19 1.05 -16.76 -15.19
N CYS A 20 1.13 -15.42 -15.21
CA CYS A 20 0.14 -14.61 -15.90
C CYS A 20 0.76 -13.39 -16.59
N TRP A 21 0.00 -12.81 -17.52
CA TRP A 21 0.41 -11.59 -18.21
C TRP A 21 -0.27 -10.36 -17.63
N VAL A 22 0.48 -9.28 -17.47
CA VAL A 22 0.00 -7.96 -17.06
C VAL A 22 -0.02 -7.04 -18.27
N LEU A 23 -1.17 -6.43 -18.57
CA LEU A 23 -1.29 -5.39 -19.59
C LEU A 23 -0.80 -4.04 -19.04
N VAL A 24 0.08 -3.40 -19.78
CA VAL A 24 0.61 -2.07 -19.50
C VAL A 24 0.09 -1.12 -20.56
N SER A 25 -0.68 -0.12 -20.13
CA SER A 25 -1.21 0.96 -20.97
C SER A 25 -0.64 2.30 -20.47
N PRO A 26 0.52 2.76 -20.99
CA PRO A 26 1.30 3.84 -20.38
C PRO A 26 0.55 5.16 -20.14
N HIS A 27 -0.43 5.49 -20.99
CA HIS A 27 -1.18 6.74 -20.94
C HIS A 27 -2.55 6.63 -20.25
N ARG A 28 -2.88 5.49 -19.63
CA ARG A 28 -4.23 5.24 -19.06
C ARG A 28 -4.64 6.27 -18.01
N THR A 29 -3.69 6.74 -17.21
CA THR A 29 -3.93 7.69 -16.10
C THR A 29 -4.19 9.12 -16.56
N ALA A 30 -3.94 9.46 -17.84
CA ALA A 30 -4.23 10.78 -18.39
C ALA A 30 -5.72 11.01 -18.70
N ARG A 31 -6.56 9.98 -18.54
CA ARG A 31 -8.01 10.11 -18.69
C ARG A 31 -8.57 10.93 -17.51
N PRO A 32 -9.42 11.94 -17.76
CA PRO A 32 -10.09 12.66 -16.69
C PRO A 32 -10.82 11.70 -15.76
N TRP A 33 -10.59 11.85 -14.47
CA TRP A 33 -11.25 11.06 -13.43
C TRP A 33 -12.45 11.84 -12.89
N SER A 34 -13.62 11.21 -12.90
CA SER A 34 -14.87 11.74 -12.31
C SER A 34 -15.58 10.72 -11.43
N GLY A 35 -14.84 9.68 -11.00
CA GLY A 35 -15.34 8.67 -10.08
C GLY A 35 -15.06 9.04 -8.62
N ALA A 36 -15.12 8.03 -7.75
CA ALA A 36 -14.85 8.19 -6.32
C ALA A 36 -13.44 8.72 -6.05
N VAL A 37 -13.31 9.54 -5.02
CA VAL A 37 -12.02 9.95 -4.45
C VAL A 37 -12.00 9.41 -3.03
N GLU A 38 -11.03 8.56 -2.74
CA GLU A 38 -10.86 8.01 -1.39
C GLU A 38 -10.37 9.10 -0.44
N GLU A 39 -10.85 9.09 0.79
CA GLU A 39 -10.39 10.01 1.83
C GLU A 39 -8.95 9.67 2.23
N HIS A 40 -8.11 10.70 2.37
CA HIS A 40 -6.79 10.54 2.94
C HIS A 40 -6.90 10.47 4.47
N ASP A 41 -6.14 9.58 5.10
CA ASP A 41 -6.06 9.53 6.55
C ASP A 41 -5.07 10.59 7.06
N ASP A 42 -5.58 11.81 7.25
CA ASP A 42 -4.85 12.95 7.80
C ASP A 42 -4.81 12.98 9.34
N GLN A 43 -5.26 11.91 10.01
CA GLN A 43 -5.33 11.88 11.46
C GLN A 43 -3.93 11.88 12.07
N VAL A 44 -3.61 12.91 12.86
CA VAL A 44 -2.44 12.92 13.72
C VAL A 44 -2.71 11.95 14.88
N ARG A 45 -2.12 10.76 14.79
CA ARG A 45 -2.23 9.74 15.82
C ARG A 45 -1.29 10.06 16.98
N PRO A 46 -1.71 9.86 18.24
CA PRO A 46 -0.80 10.04 19.37
C PRO A 46 0.32 8.99 19.32
N ALA A 47 1.48 9.33 19.87
CA ALA A 47 2.60 8.38 19.99
C ALA A 47 2.24 7.18 20.89
N TYR A 48 1.28 7.38 21.80
CA TYR A 48 0.79 6.35 22.70
C TYR A 48 -0.69 6.58 23.01
N ASP A 49 -1.47 5.50 22.96
CA ASP A 49 -2.87 5.48 23.36
C ASP A 49 -3.07 4.40 24.44
N PRO A 50 -3.52 4.76 25.67
CA PRO A 50 -3.80 3.81 26.75
C PRO A 50 -4.81 2.71 26.38
N ASN A 51 -5.68 2.94 25.40
CA ASN A 51 -6.67 1.97 24.94
C ASN A 51 -6.19 1.13 23.74
N CYS A 52 -5.01 1.43 23.20
CA CYS A 52 -4.47 0.71 22.05
C CYS A 52 -3.90 -0.64 22.47
N TYR A 53 -4.47 -1.73 21.93
CA TYR A 53 -4.02 -3.11 22.18
C TYR A 53 -2.62 -3.43 21.64
N LEU A 54 -2.02 -2.54 20.84
CA LEU A 54 -0.70 -2.70 20.25
C LEU A 54 0.38 -1.81 20.87
N CYS A 55 -0.01 -0.83 21.71
CA CYS A 55 0.96 0.05 22.35
C CYS A 55 1.77 -0.70 23.43
N PRO A 56 3.06 -0.34 23.63
CA PRO A 56 3.92 -0.93 24.67
C PRO A 56 3.29 -0.81 26.06
N GLY A 57 3.47 -1.80 26.93
CA GLY A 57 2.92 -1.79 28.30
C GLY A 57 1.40 -2.00 28.43
N ASN A 58 0.64 -1.90 27.34
CA ASN A 58 -0.81 -2.09 27.35
C ASN A 58 -1.22 -3.57 27.31
N SER A 59 -2.40 -3.85 27.83
CA SER A 59 -3.02 -5.16 27.66
C SER A 59 -3.47 -5.34 26.21
N ARG A 60 -3.14 -6.48 25.61
CA ARG A 60 -3.66 -6.94 24.32
C ARG A 60 -5.13 -7.30 24.45
N LYS A 61 -5.81 -7.44 23.31
CA LYS A 61 -7.20 -7.91 23.25
C LYS A 61 -7.42 -9.26 23.97
N LYS A 62 -6.41 -10.13 24.01
CA LYS A 62 -6.46 -11.44 24.69
C LYS A 62 -6.15 -11.35 26.21
N GLY A 63 -5.74 -10.21 26.72
CA GLY A 63 -5.42 -9.98 28.14
C GLY A 63 -3.93 -9.96 28.47
N ASP A 64 -3.06 -10.48 27.61
CA ASP A 64 -1.60 -10.45 27.79
C ASP A 64 -1.07 -9.01 27.70
N LYS A 65 -0.08 -8.62 28.50
CA LYS A 65 0.55 -7.30 28.37
C LYS A 65 1.63 -7.26 27.29
N ASN A 66 1.69 -6.16 26.55
CA ASN A 66 2.78 -5.86 25.65
C ASN A 66 4.06 -5.55 26.46
N PRO A 67 5.22 -6.10 26.05
CA PRO A 67 6.51 -5.61 26.51
C PRO A 67 6.70 -4.12 26.23
N ASP A 68 7.65 -3.49 26.91
CA ASP A 68 8.01 -2.08 26.69
C ASP A 68 8.93 -1.87 25.47
N TYR A 69 9.42 -2.95 24.85
CA TYR A 69 10.26 -2.97 23.64
C TYR A 69 11.43 -1.94 23.66
N LYS A 70 12.07 -1.73 24.81
CA LYS A 70 13.18 -0.76 24.96
C LYS A 70 14.51 -1.24 24.34
N ASP A 71 14.54 -2.49 23.92
CA ASP A 71 15.69 -3.26 23.44
C ASP A 71 15.62 -3.58 21.94
N VAL A 72 14.64 -3.01 21.24
CA VAL A 72 14.42 -3.13 19.79
C VAL A 72 14.65 -1.79 19.11
#